data_AF-A0AAE1L3T4-F1
#
_entry.id   AF-A0AAE1L3T4-F1
#
_cell.length_a   1.000
_cell.length_b   1.000
_cell.length_c   1.000
_cell.angle_alpha   90.00
_cell.angle_beta   90.00
_cell.angle_gamma   90.00
#
_symmetry.space_group_name_H-M   'P 1'
#
loop_
_entity.id
_entity.type
_entity.pdbx_description
1 polymer ?
#
loop_
_entity_poly.entity_id
_entity_poly.type
_entity_poly.pdbx_seq_one_letter_code
_entity_poly.pdbx_strand_id
1 'polypeptide(L)'
;MLCGTEVDVLRDTECSTVVVRKGLVPSENMTGETCLVKVANSTVECYPLARVTIKSTYYTGTTKAVCMDAPVYDVMVGNIPGATELQNPLEDLAFTDDVETREASLRAKEEKPRKKKILFTM
;
A
#
# COMPACT_ATOMS: atom_id res chain seq x y z
N MET A 1 -0.87 19.53 -2.55
CA MET A 1 -1.24 20.79 -1.85
C MET A 1 -1.70 20.51 -0.43
N LEU A 2 -1.32 21.38 0.51
CA LEU A 2 -1.74 21.41 1.91
C LEU A 2 -2.27 22.81 2.23
N CYS A 3 -3.53 22.93 2.68
CA CYS A 3 -4.17 24.19 3.07
C CYS A 3 -4.09 25.33 2.03
N GLY A 4 -3.95 25.00 0.74
CA GLY A 4 -3.78 25.95 -0.38
C GLY A 4 -2.33 26.09 -0.87
N THR A 5 -1.34 25.68 -0.08
CA THR A 5 0.09 25.73 -0.42
C THR A 5 0.51 24.51 -1.25
N GLU A 6 1.40 24.70 -2.22
CA GLU A 6 2.07 23.61 -2.93
C GLU A 6 3.22 23.05 -2.09
N VAL A 7 3.27 21.71 -1.99
CA VAL A 7 4.10 20.96 -1.02
C VAL A 7 4.32 19.54 -1.57
N ASP A 8 5.41 18.90 -1.16
CA ASP A 8 5.67 17.49 -1.49
C ASP A 8 4.84 16.53 -0.61
N VAL A 9 4.28 15.49 -1.23
CA VAL A 9 3.38 14.53 -0.56
C VAL A 9 3.87 13.10 -0.80
N LEU A 10 4.17 12.39 0.29
CA LEU A 10 4.46 10.95 0.28
C LEU A 10 3.19 10.15 0.61
N ARG A 11 2.95 9.03 -0.07
CA ARG A 11 2.10 7.94 0.46
C ARG A 11 2.97 7.01 1.28
N ASP A 12 2.65 6.85 2.54
CA ASP A 12 3.38 5.99 3.48
C ASP A 12 2.44 4.90 3.98
N THR A 13 2.64 3.65 3.56
CA THR A 13 1.80 2.52 3.98
C THR A 13 2.16 1.97 5.36
N GLU A 14 3.32 2.35 5.91
CA GLU A 14 3.74 1.93 7.26
C GLU A 14 3.27 2.93 8.33
N CYS A 15 2.89 4.15 7.92
CA CYS A 15 2.25 5.12 8.78
C CYS A 15 0.73 4.89 8.91
N SER A 16 0.20 5.01 10.13
CA SER A 16 -1.24 4.86 10.45
C SER A 16 -2.02 6.18 10.50
N THR A 17 -1.38 7.31 10.19
CA THR A 17 -1.97 8.65 10.32
C THR A 17 -1.39 9.62 9.29
N VAL A 18 -1.89 10.86 9.24
CA VAL A 18 -1.29 11.91 8.42
C VAL A 18 -0.27 12.69 9.26
N VAL A 19 0.94 12.87 8.73
CA VAL A 19 1.99 13.72 9.32
C VAL A 19 2.21 14.92 8.40
N VAL A 20 2.39 16.10 8.97
CA VAL A 20 2.67 17.35 8.23
C VAL A 20 3.81 18.14 8.88
N ARG A 21 4.56 18.89 8.07
CA ARG A 21 5.50 19.89 8.56
C ARG A 21 4.73 21.04 9.21
N LYS A 22 4.88 21.20 10.52
CA LYS A 22 4.19 22.17 11.37
C LYS A 22 4.32 23.62 10.88
N GLY A 23 5.46 24.00 10.31
CA GLY A 23 5.68 25.32 9.70
C GLY A 23 4.87 25.61 8.43
N LEU A 24 4.19 24.61 7.85
CA LEU A 24 3.29 24.74 6.69
C LEU A 24 1.81 24.69 7.10
N VAL A 25 1.52 24.64 8.40
CA VAL A 25 0.16 24.61 8.95
C VAL A 25 -0.20 26.01 9.47
N PRO A 26 -1.28 26.63 8.97
CA PRO A 26 -1.78 27.89 9.52
C PRO A 26 -2.12 27.77 11.01
N SER A 27 -1.81 28.79 11.80
CA SER A 27 -2.03 28.83 13.26
C SER A 27 -3.47 28.51 13.68
N GLU A 28 -4.43 28.99 12.90
CA GLU A 28 -5.87 28.82 13.03
C GLU A 28 -6.36 27.39 12.75
N ASN A 29 -5.53 26.55 12.12
CA ASN A 29 -5.83 25.14 11.87
C ASN A 29 -5.35 24.22 13.00
N MET A 30 -4.52 24.71 13.94
CA MET A 30 -4.08 23.96 15.11
C MET A 30 -5.27 23.69 16.04
N THR A 31 -5.48 22.45 16.50
CA THR A 31 -6.67 22.13 17.32
C THR A 31 -6.48 22.39 18.82
N GLY A 32 -5.25 22.69 19.25
CA GLY A 32 -4.87 22.75 20.66
C GLY A 32 -4.73 21.38 21.35
N GLU A 33 -5.04 20.29 20.64
CA GLU A 33 -4.86 18.92 21.12
C GLU A 33 -3.45 18.40 20.84
N THR A 34 -3.04 17.36 21.56
CA THR A 34 -1.82 16.58 21.31
C THR A 34 -2.13 15.09 21.29
N CYS A 35 -1.36 14.29 20.55
CA CYS A 35 -1.41 12.82 20.59
C CYS A 35 -0.04 12.19 20.84
N LEU A 36 -0.04 10.95 21.32
CA LEU A 36 1.15 10.11 21.38
C LEU A 36 1.33 9.39 20.04
N VAL A 37 2.56 9.41 19.51
CA VAL A 37 2.94 8.78 18.24
C VAL A 37 4.15 7.89 18.49
N LYS A 38 4.09 6.63 18.04
CA LYS A 38 5.29 5.80 17.94
C LYS A 38 6.04 6.16 16.66
N VAL A 39 7.25 6.68 16.80
CA VAL A 39 8.11 7.11 15.68
C VAL A 39 9.12 6.02 15.29
N ALA A 40 9.81 6.20 14.16
CA ALA A 40 10.59 5.14 13.50
C ALA A 40 11.76 4.57 14.34
N ASN A 41 12.34 5.38 15.24
CA ASN A 41 13.32 4.95 16.25
C ASN A 41 12.72 4.10 17.39
N SER A 42 11.43 3.77 17.32
CA SER A 42 10.60 3.09 18.33
C SER A 42 10.41 3.81 19.67
N THR A 43 10.76 5.10 19.77
CA THR A 43 10.28 5.93 20.88
C THR A 43 8.79 6.28 20.73
N VAL A 44 8.16 6.72 21.83
CA VAL A 44 6.79 7.25 21.83
C VAL A 44 6.86 8.70 22.28
N GLU A 45 6.41 9.60 21.42
CA GLU A 45 6.59 11.04 21.55
C GLU A 45 5.26 11.77 21.42
N CYS A 46 5.14 12.95 22.02
CA CYS A 46 3.90 13.71 22.07
C CYS A 46 3.93 14.87 21.06
N TYR A 47 2.99 14.88 20.13
CA TYR A 47 2.94 15.84 19.01
C TYR A 47 1.61 16.60 18.97
N PRO A 48 1.62 17.90 18.60
CA PRO A 48 0.39 18.68 18.43
C PRO A 48 -0.39 18.28 17.18
N LEU A 49 -1.71 18.45 17.25
CA LEU A 49 -2.65 18.15 16.17
C LEU A 49 -3.16 19.41 15.46
N ALA A 50 -3.42 19.27 14.17
CA ALA A 50 -4.10 20.27 13.35
C ALA A 50 -5.20 19.64 12.49
N ARG A 51 -6.20 20.44 12.11
CA ARG A 51 -7.19 20.11 11.09
C ARG A 51 -6.71 20.67 9.75
N VAL A 52 -6.26 19.79 8.85
CA VAL A 52 -5.68 20.19 7.57
C VAL A 52 -6.53 19.73 6.40
N THR A 53 -6.60 20.55 5.35
CA THR A 53 -7.16 20.15 4.05
C THR A 53 -6.02 19.79 3.10
N ILE A 54 -6.07 18.58 2.56
CA ILE A 54 -5.06 18.05 1.63
C ILE A 54 -5.73 17.81 0.29
N LYS A 55 -4.99 18.08 -0.79
CA LYS A 55 -5.36 17.73 -2.16
C LYS A 55 -4.16 17.08 -2.84
N SER A 56 -4.29 15.78 -3.12
CA SER A 56 -3.29 14.91 -3.74
C SER A 56 -3.96 13.69 -4.39
N THR A 57 -3.20 12.92 -5.16
CA THR A 57 -3.59 11.60 -5.68
C THR A 57 -3.76 10.53 -4.60
N TYR A 58 -3.17 10.74 -3.42
CA TYR A 58 -3.13 9.79 -2.31
C TYR A 58 -4.24 10.00 -1.27
N TYR A 59 -4.75 11.23 -1.17
CA TYR A 59 -5.88 11.64 -0.35
C TYR A 59 -6.34 13.03 -0.78
N THR A 60 -7.65 13.26 -0.84
CA THR A 60 -8.23 14.59 -1.02
C THR A 60 -9.40 14.75 -0.05
N GLY A 61 -9.29 15.72 0.86
CA GLY A 61 -10.26 15.93 1.94
C GLY A 61 -9.69 16.72 3.12
N THR A 62 -10.44 16.79 4.21
CA THR A 62 -10.04 17.46 5.46
C THR A 62 -9.94 16.44 6.59
N THR A 63 -8.78 16.37 7.25
CA THR A 63 -8.46 15.36 8.27
C THR A 63 -7.74 15.97 9.48
N LYS A 64 -7.56 15.20 10.55
CA LYS A 64 -6.59 15.54 11.61
C LYS A 64 -5.20 15.05 11.19
N ALA A 65 -4.17 15.86 11.43
CA ALA A 65 -2.79 15.53 11.14
C ALA A 65 -1.87 15.83 12.33
N VAL A 66 -0.84 14.98 12.49
CA VAL A 66 0.28 15.14 13.41
C VAL A 66 1.24 16.20 12.87
N CYS A 67 1.51 17.24 13.66
CA CYS A 67 2.35 18.35 13.24
C CYS A 67 3.77 18.20 13.81
N MET A 68 4.71 17.75 12.97
CA MET A 68 6.13 17.63 13.31
C MET A 68 6.91 18.85 12.82
N ASP A 69 7.91 19.31 13.57
CA ASP A 69 8.70 20.49 13.17
C ASP A 69 9.61 20.22 11.96
N ALA A 70 10.28 19.06 11.91
CA ALA A 70 11.23 18.72 10.84
C ALA A 70 11.06 17.29 10.26
N PRO A 71 9.88 16.91 9.73
CA PRO A 71 9.72 15.67 8.96
C PRO A 71 10.50 15.72 7.64
N VAL A 72 10.82 14.54 7.07
CA VAL A 72 11.56 14.42 5.80
C VAL A 72 10.77 15.03 4.63
N TYR A 73 9.48 14.69 4.54
CA TYR A 73 8.53 15.22 3.55
C TYR A 73 7.58 16.22 4.21
N ASP A 74 7.02 17.15 3.42
CA ASP A 74 6.08 18.17 3.93
C ASP A 74 4.74 17.58 4.37
N VAL A 75 4.27 16.54 3.66
CA VAL A 75 3.08 15.75 4.00
C VAL A 75 3.38 14.27 3.81
N MET A 76 3.01 13.44 4.79
CA MET A 76 2.99 11.98 4.70
C MET A 76 1.54 11.52 4.89
N VAL A 77 1.00 10.77 3.92
CA VAL A 77 -0.35 10.21 3.94
C VAL A 77 -0.27 8.74 4.36
N GLY A 78 -0.55 8.49 5.64
CA GLY A 78 -0.73 7.15 6.20
C GLY A 78 -2.04 6.49 5.81
N ASN A 79 -2.25 5.29 6.35
CA ASN A 79 -3.45 4.46 6.15
C ASN A 79 -4.67 5.03 6.90
N ILE A 80 -5.22 6.14 6.39
CA ILE A 80 -6.44 6.78 6.89
C ILE A 80 -7.66 6.43 6.02
N PRO A 81 -8.90 6.50 6.56
CA PRO A 81 -10.11 6.33 5.77
C PRO A 81 -10.17 7.30 4.58
N GLY A 82 -10.34 6.75 3.37
CA GLY A 82 -10.34 7.51 2.12
C GLY A 82 -8.96 7.86 1.56
N ALA A 83 -7.86 7.34 2.14
CA ALA A 83 -6.58 7.28 1.44
C ALA A 83 -6.66 6.30 0.26
N THR A 84 -5.93 6.60 -0.81
CA THR A 84 -5.86 5.75 -2.01
C THR A 84 -5.06 4.48 -1.69
N GLU A 85 -5.65 3.33 -2.03
CA GLU A 85 -4.96 2.03 -2.09
C GLU A 85 -3.76 2.10 -3.03
N LEU A 86 -2.67 1.40 -2.72
CA LEU A 86 -1.60 1.19 -3.70
C LEU A 86 -2.06 0.13 -4.70
N GLN A 87 -2.61 0.56 -5.83
CA GLN A 87 -2.84 -0.33 -6.98
C GLN A 87 -1.52 -1.02 -7.34
N ASN A 88 -1.49 -2.34 -7.27
CA ASN A 88 -0.30 -3.13 -7.54
C ASN A 88 0.00 -3.07 -9.06
N PRO A 89 1.17 -2.53 -9.50
CA PRO A 89 1.47 -2.38 -10.94
C PRO A 89 1.56 -3.70 -11.72
N LEU A 90 1.45 -4.85 -11.04
CA LEU A 90 1.42 -6.18 -11.63
C LEU A 90 0.02 -6.65 -12.06
N GLU A 91 -1.07 -5.98 -11.65
CA GLU A 91 -2.44 -6.43 -11.98
C GLU A 91 -2.88 -6.06 -13.41
N ASP A 92 -2.32 -4.99 -14.00
CA ASP A 92 -2.50 -4.67 -15.43
C ASP A 92 -1.65 -5.56 -16.36
N LEU A 93 -0.69 -6.33 -15.82
CA LEU A 93 0.06 -7.34 -16.56
C LEU A 93 -0.74 -8.65 -16.62
N ALA A 94 -1.90 -8.58 -17.28
CA ALA A 94 -2.67 -9.75 -17.69
C ALA A 94 -1.89 -10.56 -18.74
N PHE A 95 -1.01 -11.44 -18.27
CA PHE A 95 -0.35 -12.46 -19.10
C PHE A 95 -1.42 -13.35 -19.73
N THR A 96 -1.64 -13.23 -21.04
CA THR A 96 -2.49 -14.14 -21.79
C THR A 96 -1.80 -15.50 -21.93
N ASP A 97 -2.52 -16.59 -21.63
CA ASP A 97 -2.00 -17.96 -21.55
C ASP A 97 -1.59 -18.56 -22.92
N ASP A 98 -0.46 -18.12 -23.47
CA ASP A 98 0.12 -18.60 -24.74
C ASP A 98 1.52 -19.23 -24.56
N VAL A 99 1.63 -20.27 -23.72
CA VAL A 99 2.86 -21.08 -23.57
C VAL A 99 2.65 -22.52 -24.06
N GLU A 100 2.85 -22.73 -25.37
CA GLU A 100 2.85 -24.06 -26.01
C GLU A 100 4.01 -24.93 -25.47
N THR A 101 3.71 -25.81 -24.51
CA THR A 101 4.74 -26.63 -23.84
C THR A 101 5.15 -27.82 -24.71
N ARG A 102 6.32 -27.74 -25.37
CA ARG A 102 6.80 -28.72 -26.37
C ARG A 102 7.46 -30.00 -25.84
N GLU A 103 7.65 -30.12 -24.52
CA GLU A 103 8.40 -31.22 -23.87
C GLU A 103 7.57 -32.51 -23.65
N ALA A 104 6.99 -33.09 -24.71
CA ALA A 104 6.11 -34.25 -24.61
C ALA A 104 6.17 -35.28 -25.77
N SER A 105 7.30 -35.39 -26.49
CA SER A 105 7.38 -36.21 -27.73
C SER A 105 8.46 -37.32 -27.80
N LEU A 106 9.19 -37.62 -26.71
CA LEU A 106 10.29 -38.61 -26.74
C LEU A 106 10.19 -39.77 -25.72
N ARG A 107 8.99 -40.35 -25.51
CA ARG A 107 8.86 -41.66 -24.82
C ARG A 107 7.59 -42.47 -25.15
N ALA A 108 7.27 -42.60 -26.44
CA ALA A 108 6.06 -43.30 -26.89
C ALA A 108 6.29 -44.23 -28.11
N LYS A 109 7.31 -45.11 -28.03
CA LYS A 109 7.42 -46.31 -28.89
C LYS A 109 8.00 -47.49 -28.08
N GLU A 110 7.51 -48.73 -28.18
CA GLU A 110 6.35 -49.20 -28.98
C GLU A 110 5.05 -49.27 -28.14
N GLU A 111 4.43 -50.35 -27.66
CA GLU A 111 4.54 -51.81 -27.79
C GLU A 111 3.15 -52.42 -27.48
N LYS A 112 2.76 -53.48 -28.20
CA LYS A 112 1.63 -54.39 -27.95
C LYS A 112 1.97 -55.73 -28.63
N PRO A 113 1.73 -56.92 -28.03
CA PRO A 113 0.33 -57.40 -27.97
C PRO A 113 -0.09 -58.52 -26.96
N ARG A 114 -1.42 -58.53 -26.68
CA ARG A 114 -2.32 -59.73 -26.56
C ARG A 114 -2.26 -60.68 -25.32
N LYS A 115 -3.37 -60.63 -24.55
CA LYS A 115 -4.45 -61.67 -24.42
C LYS A 115 -4.64 -62.46 -23.08
N LYS A 116 -5.93 -62.43 -22.65
CA LYS A 116 -6.75 -63.41 -21.88
C LYS A 116 -6.65 -63.43 -20.33
N LYS A 117 -7.86 -63.44 -19.71
CA LYS A 117 -8.43 -64.23 -18.56
C LYS A 117 -7.44 -64.71 -17.45
N ILE A 118 -7.84 -64.87 -16.17
CA ILE A 118 -9.04 -65.55 -15.62
C ILE A 118 -9.47 -64.92 -14.26
N LEU A 119 -10.74 -65.10 -13.88
CA LEU A 119 -11.36 -64.77 -12.58
C LEU A 119 -11.01 -65.80 -11.49
N PHE A 120 -10.75 -65.40 -10.24
CA PHE A 120 -11.23 -66.17 -9.06
C PHE A 120 -11.31 -65.33 -7.77
N THR A 121 -12.18 -65.75 -6.86
CA THR A 121 -12.45 -65.18 -5.52
C THR A 121 -11.77 -66.01 -4.44
N MET A 122 -11.40 -65.39 -3.31
CA MET A 122 -11.60 -65.96 -1.97
C MET A 122 -12.16 -64.87 -1.06
#